data_AF-A0A7N2LS30-F1
#
_entry.id   AF-A0A7N2LS30-F1
#
_cell.length_a   1.000
_cell.length_b   1.000
_cell.length_c   1.000
_cell.angle_alpha   90.00
_cell.angle_beta   90.00
_cell.angle_gamma   90.00
#
_symmetry.space_group_name_H-M   'P 1'
#
loop_
_entity.id
_entity.type
_entity.pdbx_description
1 polymer ?
#
loop_
_entity_poly.entity_id
_entity_poly.type
_entity_poly.pdbx_seq_one_letter_code
_entity_poly.pdbx_strand_id
1 'polypeptide(L)'
;MQWLRMTIFTLFVLSGQSAAILLGRFYYDKGGKSKWTATLVQIAGFPIIIPYYYISPPEKPTTNSIHRNEPSTLILALIYVSLGVLQAANSMMYSVGLLHLLVSTFALICASQLTFNALFSFLINSQKFTPFIINSLVLLTISSALLVFQTNSMNPTGNSNVSYEIGLFCTVGASAGFRLMLSLTELSFHKILRREIFTVILEMIIYQSLVATCATLVGLFASGEWKGLKREMDEFELGKFIYVSTLIWTAIAWQIFNIGAVGLINEVSSLFSNVISVLGLPVIPVLAVVFFHDKMDGVKAISMVLAIWGFISYFYEHYLDDSEAKAEKRDVKEETSMRPLLKEVELAKCLVACSFANRVFFSNSGTEANKAAIKFARKFQRFSLPDEKRLATQFISFTNSFHGRTMGAVALTSKEHYRSPFKPVMPGVTFLEYGNIQAATELIQCGNTTAVFVEPI
;
A
#
# COMPACT_ATOMS: atom_id res chain seq x y z
N MET A 1 6.60 -10.37 11.01
CA MET A 1 6.73 -10.73 9.57
C MET A 1 6.58 -9.51 8.65
N GLN A 2 5.57 -8.64 8.83
CA GLN A 2 5.37 -7.45 7.97
C GLN A 2 6.57 -6.48 7.94
N TRP A 3 7.10 -6.10 9.10
CA TRP A 3 8.30 -5.23 9.19
C TRP A 3 9.52 -5.80 8.45
N LEU A 4 9.76 -7.11 8.55
CA LEU A 4 10.85 -7.77 7.84
C LEU A 4 10.69 -7.67 6.32
N ARG A 5 9.47 -7.88 5.81
CA ARG A 5 9.16 -7.75 4.38
C ARG A 5 9.32 -6.31 3.90
N MET A 6 8.83 -5.34 4.67
CA MET A 6 9.03 -3.91 4.37
C MET A 6 10.53 -3.57 4.29
N THR A 7 11.35 -4.02 5.25
CA THR A 7 12.80 -3.80 5.21
C THR A 7 13.44 -4.42 3.97
N ILE A 8 13.08 -5.67 3.63
CA ILE A 8 13.61 -6.34 2.43
C ILE A 8 13.25 -5.57 1.16
N PHE A 9 11.99 -5.14 1.01
CA PHE A 9 11.56 -4.40 -0.17
C PHE A 9 12.21 -3.00 -0.26
N THR A 10 12.39 -2.31 0.87
CA THR A 10 13.17 -1.07 0.93
C THR A 10 14.60 -1.30 0.47
N LEU A 11 15.26 -2.38 0.92
CA LEU A 11 16.60 -2.72 0.46
C LEU A 11 16.63 -2.97 -1.05
N PHE A 12 15.66 -3.71 -1.59
CA PHE A 12 15.56 -3.98 -3.03
C PHE A 12 15.41 -2.70 -3.86
N VAL A 13 14.59 -1.74 -3.42
CA VAL A 13 14.44 -0.45 -4.09
C VAL A 13 15.79 0.29 -4.11
N LEU A 14 16.42 0.46 -2.94
CA LEU A 14 17.64 1.25 -2.81
C LEU A 14 18.84 0.61 -3.55
N SER A 15 19.03 -0.71 -3.37
CA SER A 15 20.13 -1.43 -3.99
C SER A 15 19.90 -1.64 -5.49
N GLY A 16 18.68 -1.98 -5.90
CA GLY A 16 18.32 -2.24 -7.29
C GLY A 16 18.53 -0.99 -8.15
N GLN A 17 18.00 0.14 -7.73
CA GLN A 17 18.15 1.41 -8.45
C GLN A 17 19.61 1.85 -8.54
N SER A 18 20.34 1.78 -7.44
CA SER A 18 21.75 2.17 -7.38
C SER A 18 22.61 1.27 -8.27
N ALA A 19 22.46 -0.05 -8.18
CA ALA A 19 23.19 -0.99 -9.02
C ALA A 19 22.86 -0.79 -10.50
N ALA A 20 21.59 -0.59 -10.85
CA ALA A 20 21.16 -0.40 -12.23
C ALA A 20 21.76 0.85 -12.87
N ILE A 21 21.81 1.97 -12.14
CA ILE A 21 22.38 3.24 -12.62
C ILE A 21 23.90 3.14 -12.76
N LEU A 22 24.58 2.54 -11.78
CA LEU A 22 26.03 2.34 -11.84
C LEU A 22 26.41 1.41 -13.00
N LEU A 23 25.70 0.29 -13.19
CA LEU A 23 25.96 -0.63 -14.30
C LEU A 23 25.64 -0.02 -15.66
N GLY A 24 24.58 0.80 -15.76
CA GLY A 24 24.26 1.55 -16.96
C GLY A 24 25.37 2.53 -17.34
N ARG A 25 25.99 3.21 -16.34
CA ARG A 25 27.16 4.06 -16.59
C ARG A 25 28.38 3.23 -16.98
N PHE A 26 28.64 2.15 -16.26
CA PHE A 26 29.75 1.26 -16.53
C PHE A 26 29.75 0.74 -17.97
N TYR A 27 28.57 0.41 -18.51
CA TYR A 27 28.42 0.06 -19.92
C TYR A 27 28.94 1.17 -20.85
N TYR A 28 28.59 2.43 -20.63
CA TYR A 28 29.08 3.53 -21.46
C TYR A 28 30.57 3.82 -21.27
N ASP A 29 31.06 3.83 -20.02
CA ASP A 29 32.47 4.13 -19.73
C ASP A 29 33.43 3.08 -20.30
N LYS A 30 32.97 1.83 -20.46
CA LYS A 30 33.75 0.71 -21.00
C LYS A 30 33.58 0.45 -22.49
N GLY A 31 32.91 1.37 -23.20
CA GLY A 31 32.86 1.37 -24.67
C GLY A 31 31.51 1.01 -25.29
N GLY A 32 30.45 0.87 -24.48
CA GLY A 32 29.08 0.78 -24.97
C GLY A 32 28.66 2.06 -25.68
N LYS A 33 28.01 1.96 -26.85
CA LYS A 33 27.65 3.10 -27.71
C LYS A 33 26.15 3.11 -28.02
N SER A 34 25.50 1.94 -28.03
CA SER A 34 24.09 1.82 -28.37
C SER A 34 23.18 2.34 -27.25
N LYS A 35 22.44 3.41 -27.56
CA LYS A 35 21.42 4.01 -26.68
C LYS A 35 20.19 3.11 -26.58
N TRP A 36 19.83 2.46 -27.68
CA TRP A 36 18.67 1.57 -27.72
C TRP A 36 18.92 0.27 -26.94
N THR A 37 20.15 -0.25 -26.94
CA THR A 37 20.51 -1.41 -26.12
C THR A 37 20.48 -1.06 -24.63
N ALA A 38 21.06 0.07 -24.24
CA ALA A 38 20.98 0.59 -22.88
C ALA A 38 19.53 0.87 -22.44
N THR A 39 18.66 1.27 -23.37
CA THR A 39 17.22 1.45 -23.11
C THR A 39 16.51 0.11 -22.93
N LEU A 40 16.81 -0.86 -23.81
CA LEU A 40 16.17 -2.16 -23.83
C LEU A 40 16.39 -2.92 -22.52
N VAL A 41 17.62 -2.90 -21.99
CA VAL A 41 17.93 -3.61 -20.74
C VAL A 41 17.18 -3.07 -19.52
N GLN A 42 16.72 -1.82 -19.53
CA GLN A 42 15.94 -1.26 -18.41
C GLN A 42 14.56 -1.91 -18.27
N ILE A 43 14.00 -2.39 -19.38
CA ILE A 43 12.60 -2.81 -19.49
C ILE A 43 12.44 -4.29 -19.86
N ALA A 44 13.40 -4.87 -20.58
CA ALA A 44 13.31 -6.24 -21.10
C ALA A 44 13.37 -7.32 -20.02
N GLY A 45 13.74 -6.97 -18.77
CA GLY A 45 13.78 -7.90 -17.65
C GLY A 45 12.40 -8.31 -17.10
N PHE A 46 11.30 -7.73 -17.58
CA PHE A 46 9.95 -7.96 -17.06
C PHE A 46 9.52 -9.45 -16.92
N PRO A 47 10.02 -10.43 -17.70
CA PRO A 47 9.65 -11.84 -17.49
C PRO A 47 10.02 -12.39 -16.11
N ILE A 48 10.99 -11.78 -15.42
CA ILE A 48 11.38 -12.15 -14.05
C ILE A 48 10.22 -11.93 -13.05
N ILE A 49 9.29 -11.03 -13.38
CA ILE A 49 8.13 -10.70 -12.56
C ILE A 49 7.00 -11.74 -12.73
N ILE A 50 6.97 -12.48 -13.84
CA ILE A 50 5.90 -13.43 -14.17
C ILE A 50 5.72 -14.56 -13.12
N PRO A 51 6.78 -15.20 -12.59
CA PRO A 51 6.62 -16.19 -11.52
C PRO A 51 5.88 -15.65 -10.28
N TYR A 52 6.08 -14.36 -9.95
CA TYR A 52 5.45 -13.71 -8.81
C TYR A 52 3.94 -13.52 -9.01
N TYR A 53 3.50 -13.38 -10.26
CA TYR A 53 2.09 -13.35 -10.64
C TYR A 53 1.39 -14.69 -10.33
N TYR A 54 2.04 -15.80 -10.67
CA TYR A 54 1.45 -17.13 -10.48
C TYR A 54 1.47 -17.60 -9.02
N ILE A 55 2.39 -17.11 -8.20
CA ILE A 55 2.48 -17.45 -6.77
C ILE A 55 1.42 -16.71 -5.94
N SER A 56 0.95 -15.55 -6.40
CA SER A 56 -0.11 -14.75 -5.77
C SER A 56 -1.40 -14.84 -6.58
N PRO A 57 -2.14 -15.97 -6.51
CA PRO A 57 -3.37 -16.13 -7.27
C PRO A 57 -4.41 -15.08 -6.84
N PRO A 58 -5.21 -14.55 -7.79
CA PRO A 58 -6.28 -13.62 -7.45
C PRO A 58 -7.26 -14.30 -6.48
N GLU A 59 -7.65 -13.59 -5.43
CA GLU A 59 -8.74 -14.02 -4.56
C GLU A 59 -9.98 -14.30 -5.43
N LYS A 60 -10.54 -15.52 -5.30
CA LYS A 60 -11.77 -15.87 -6.01
C LYS A 60 -12.86 -14.87 -5.62
N PRO A 61 -13.62 -14.32 -6.58
CA PRO A 61 -14.69 -13.41 -6.26
C PRO A 61 -15.70 -14.13 -5.35
N THR A 62 -15.89 -13.59 -4.16
CA THR A 62 -16.99 -14.01 -3.28
C THR A 62 -18.30 -13.70 -4.01
N THR A 63 -19.24 -14.65 -3.95
CA THR A 63 -20.48 -14.75 -4.76
C THR A 63 -21.49 -13.61 -4.63
N ASN A 64 -21.12 -12.45 -4.08
CA ASN A 64 -21.99 -11.30 -3.88
C ASN A 64 -21.67 -10.08 -4.77
N SER A 65 -20.76 -10.16 -5.75
CA SER A 65 -20.52 -9.03 -6.68
C SER A 65 -21.47 -9.04 -7.88
N ILE A 66 -22.75 -8.76 -7.64
CA ILE A 66 -23.70 -8.41 -8.70
C ILE A 66 -23.28 -7.05 -9.26
N HIS A 67 -22.95 -7.02 -10.56
CA HIS A 67 -22.65 -5.85 -11.40
C HIS A 67 -21.56 -4.87 -10.91
N ARG A 68 -20.27 -5.23 -11.10
CA ARG A 68 -19.25 -4.22 -11.39
C ARG A 68 -18.98 -4.26 -12.89
N ASN A 69 -19.30 -3.17 -13.60
CA ASN A 69 -18.96 -3.01 -15.02
C ASN A 69 -17.45 -3.17 -15.19
N GLU A 70 -17.02 -4.27 -15.80
CA GLU A 70 -15.61 -4.46 -16.15
C GLU A 70 -15.24 -3.44 -17.24
N PRO A 71 -14.06 -2.80 -17.15
CA PRO A 71 -13.60 -1.89 -18.18
C PRO A 71 -13.49 -2.65 -19.51
N SER A 72 -13.93 -2.02 -20.61
CA SER A 72 -13.81 -2.59 -21.95
C SER A 72 -12.36 -2.98 -22.24
N THR A 73 -12.14 -4.16 -22.82
CA THR A 73 -10.82 -4.67 -23.21
C THR A 73 -10.05 -3.68 -24.08
N LEU A 74 -10.76 -2.90 -24.89
CA LEU A 74 -10.20 -1.85 -25.73
C LEU A 74 -9.64 -0.67 -24.92
N ILE A 75 -10.33 -0.26 -23.85
CA ILE A 75 -9.86 0.81 -22.96
C ILE A 75 -8.58 0.34 -22.24
N LEU A 76 -8.58 -0.91 -21.76
CA LEU A 76 -7.42 -1.48 -21.09
C LEU A 76 -6.20 -1.57 -22.02
N ALA A 77 -6.42 -2.03 -23.26
CA ALA A 77 -5.38 -2.08 -24.28
C ALA A 77 -4.81 -0.68 -24.59
N LEU A 78 -5.68 0.34 -24.72
CA LEU A 78 -5.23 1.72 -24.95
C LEU A 78 -4.39 2.26 -23.78
N ILE A 79 -4.76 1.96 -22.54
CA ILE A 79 -3.99 2.34 -21.35
C ILE A 79 -2.61 1.67 -21.36
N TYR A 80 -2.55 0.36 -21.58
CA TYR A 80 -1.28 -0.37 -21.61
C TYR A 80 -0.37 0.09 -22.76
N VAL A 81 -0.94 0.33 -23.94
CA VAL A 81 -0.18 0.80 -25.10
C VAL A 81 0.37 2.20 -24.85
N SER A 82 -0.48 3.14 -24.41
CA SER A 82 -0.06 4.52 -24.15
C SER A 82 1.00 4.61 -23.05
N LEU A 83 0.81 3.91 -21.94
CA LEU A 83 1.77 3.91 -20.83
C LEU A 83 3.07 3.17 -21.20
N GLY A 84 3.00 2.08 -21.96
CA GLY A 84 4.19 1.36 -22.44
C GLY A 84 5.02 2.18 -23.43
N VAL A 85 4.39 2.90 -24.35
CA VAL A 85 5.10 3.83 -25.27
C VAL A 85 5.74 4.97 -24.49
N LEU A 86 5.03 5.54 -23.50
CA LEU A 86 5.57 6.56 -22.62
C LEU A 86 6.78 6.03 -21.82
N GLN A 87 6.70 4.81 -21.31
CA GLN A 87 7.80 4.14 -20.60
C GLN A 87 9.03 3.94 -21.49
N ALA A 88 8.85 3.52 -22.75
CA ALA A 88 9.95 3.39 -23.71
C ALA A 88 10.64 4.74 -24.00
N ALA A 89 9.85 5.80 -24.23
CA ALA A 89 10.37 7.14 -24.44
C ALA A 89 11.14 7.65 -23.21
N ASN A 90 10.59 7.44 -22.02
CA ASN A 90 11.23 7.81 -20.76
C ASN A 90 12.56 7.08 -20.54
N SER A 91 12.58 5.77 -20.79
CA SER A 91 13.79 4.93 -20.65
C SER A 91 14.87 5.33 -21.67
N MET A 92 14.46 5.79 -22.86
CA MET A 92 15.39 6.34 -23.86
C MET A 92 16.01 7.66 -23.39
N MET A 93 15.21 8.58 -22.85
CA MET A 93 15.71 9.82 -22.26
C MET A 93 16.67 9.55 -21.10
N TYR A 94 16.37 8.54 -20.27
CA TYR A 94 17.25 8.10 -19.18
C TYR A 94 18.60 7.60 -19.71
N SER A 95 18.58 6.76 -20.76
CA SER A 95 19.78 6.23 -21.41
C SER A 95 20.66 7.32 -22.00
N VAL A 96 20.05 8.32 -22.65
CA VAL A 96 20.75 9.48 -23.23
C VAL A 96 21.33 10.37 -22.13
N GLY A 97 20.59 10.60 -21.05
CA GLY A 97 21.08 11.34 -19.88
C GLY A 97 22.33 10.70 -19.29
N LEU A 98 22.30 9.39 -19.06
CA LEU A 98 23.41 8.64 -18.47
C LEU A 98 24.63 8.51 -19.40
N LEU A 99 24.41 8.54 -20.72
CA LEU A 99 25.49 8.57 -21.71
C LEU A 99 26.31 9.87 -21.59
N HIS A 100 25.64 11.02 -21.43
CA HIS A 100 26.27 12.33 -21.51
C HIS A 100 26.67 12.93 -20.15
N LEU A 101 26.06 12.49 -19.05
CA LEU A 101 26.31 13.01 -17.72
C LEU A 101 27.07 12.01 -16.83
N LEU A 102 27.90 12.56 -15.93
CA LEU A 102 28.45 11.81 -14.80
C LEU A 102 27.32 11.31 -13.90
N VAL A 103 27.51 10.16 -13.24
CA VAL A 103 26.49 9.53 -12.41
C VAL A 103 26.05 10.44 -11.27
N SER A 104 27.00 11.13 -10.64
CA SER A 104 26.73 12.12 -9.60
C SER A 104 25.79 13.24 -10.07
N THR A 105 26.09 13.85 -11.23
CA THR A 105 25.27 14.92 -11.81
C THR A 105 23.88 14.40 -12.20
N PHE A 106 23.85 13.24 -12.87
CA PHE A 106 22.64 12.58 -13.32
C PHE A 106 21.67 12.30 -12.15
N ALA A 107 22.17 11.68 -11.07
CA ALA A 107 21.36 11.31 -9.92
C ALA A 107 20.82 12.52 -9.16
N LEU A 108 21.60 13.60 -9.04
CA LEU A 108 21.16 14.84 -8.40
C LEU A 108 20.06 15.54 -9.21
N ILE A 109 20.13 15.52 -10.55
CA ILE A 109 19.04 16.04 -11.39
C ILE A 109 17.80 15.16 -11.24
N CYS A 110 17.97 13.83 -11.18
CA CYS A 110 16.85 12.93 -10.91
C CYS A 110 16.17 13.21 -9.56
N ALA A 111 16.84 13.83 -8.57
CA ALA A 111 16.17 14.20 -7.31
C ALA A 111 15.02 15.21 -7.51
N SER A 112 15.03 15.98 -8.62
CA SER A 112 13.91 16.85 -9.04
C SER A 112 12.59 16.10 -9.30
N GLN A 113 12.64 14.77 -9.40
CA GLN A 113 11.48 13.91 -9.46
C GLN A 113 10.45 14.20 -8.34
N LEU A 114 10.85 14.60 -7.13
CA LEU A 114 9.88 14.92 -6.08
C LEU A 114 9.09 16.21 -6.39
N THR A 115 9.74 17.19 -7.03
CA THR A 115 9.09 18.42 -7.49
C THR A 115 8.02 18.10 -8.54
N PHE A 116 8.36 17.27 -9.53
CA PHE A 116 7.39 16.81 -10.53
C PHE A 116 6.28 15.94 -9.91
N ASN A 117 6.59 15.15 -8.88
CA ASN A 117 5.60 14.36 -8.15
C ASN A 117 4.51 15.26 -7.54
N ALA A 118 4.92 16.30 -6.81
CA ALA A 118 3.99 17.25 -6.21
C ALA A 118 3.19 18.02 -7.26
N LEU A 119 3.84 18.44 -8.36
CA LEU A 119 3.18 19.12 -9.47
C LEU A 119 2.09 18.25 -10.11
N PHE A 120 2.40 17.01 -10.49
CA PHE A 120 1.43 16.12 -11.12
C PHE A 120 0.37 15.65 -10.13
N SER A 121 0.71 15.45 -8.86
CA SER A 121 -0.28 15.12 -7.82
C SER A 121 -1.26 16.28 -7.58
N PHE A 122 -0.81 17.53 -7.65
CA PHE A 122 -1.69 18.70 -7.66
C PHE A 122 -2.58 18.73 -8.90
N LEU A 123 -2.02 18.58 -10.10
CA LEU A 123 -2.77 18.70 -11.36
C LEU A 123 -3.78 17.56 -11.57
N ILE A 124 -3.43 16.33 -11.18
CA ILE A 124 -4.22 15.13 -11.46
C ILE A 124 -5.15 14.76 -10.29
N ASN A 125 -4.65 14.91 -9.05
CA ASN A 125 -5.35 14.48 -7.83
C ASN A 125 -5.80 15.65 -6.94
N SER A 126 -5.58 16.91 -7.36
CA SER A 126 -5.96 18.12 -6.60
C SER A 126 -5.42 18.17 -5.17
N GLN A 127 -4.22 17.60 -4.94
CA GLN A 127 -3.55 17.64 -3.65
C GLN A 127 -3.25 19.10 -3.25
N LYS A 128 -3.47 19.49 -1.99
CA LYS A 128 -3.21 20.87 -1.53
C LYS A 128 -1.70 21.09 -1.34
N PHE A 129 -1.20 22.25 -1.77
CA PHE A 129 0.18 22.66 -1.48
C PHE A 129 0.27 23.23 -0.07
N THR A 130 1.09 22.61 0.77
CA THR A 130 1.40 23.10 2.11
C THR A 130 2.75 23.84 2.11
N PRO A 131 3.04 24.68 3.12
CA PRO A 131 4.31 25.41 3.20
C PRO A 131 5.55 24.51 3.16
N PHE A 132 5.49 23.31 3.76
CA PHE A 132 6.60 22.36 3.77
C PHE A 132 6.80 21.66 2.42
N ILE A 133 5.71 21.35 1.70
CA ILE A 133 5.79 20.88 0.31
C ILE A 133 6.44 21.98 -0.53
N ILE A 134 5.97 23.22 -0.46
CA ILE A 134 6.56 24.36 -1.19
C ILE A 134 8.05 24.52 -0.87
N ASN A 135 8.43 24.45 0.42
CA ASN A 135 9.83 24.52 0.83
C ASN A 135 10.68 23.38 0.21
N SER A 136 10.18 22.15 0.24
CA SER A 136 10.84 21.00 -0.40
C SER A 136 11.02 21.21 -1.91
N LEU A 137 9.99 21.71 -2.60
CA LEU A 137 10.05 22.01 -4.03
C LEU A 137 11.11 23.06 -4.35
N VAL A 138 11.18 24.13 -3.56
CA VAL A 138 12.18 25.19 -3.74
C VAL A 138 13.58 24.62 -3.58
N LEU A 139 13.84 23.86 -2.53
CA LEU A 139 15.16 23.29 -2.25
C LEU A 139 15.62 22.30 -3.33
N LEU A 140 14.74 21.42 -3.80
CA LEU A 140 15.07 20.43 -4.82
C LEU A 140 15.24 21.05 -6.22
N THR A 141 14.48 22.11 -6.50
CA THR A 141 14.64 22.88 -7.73
C THR A 141 15.96 23.64 -7.72
N ILE A 142 16.32 24.28 -6.60
CA ILE A 142 17.62 24.95 -6.43
C ILE A 142 18.77 23.93 -6.53
N SER A 143 18.66 22.78 -5.86
CA SER A 143 19.64 21.69 -5.93
C SER A 143 19.95 21.28 -7.38
N SER A 144 18.90 21.11 -8.19
CA SER A 144 19.03 20.69 -9.59
C SER A 144 19.50 21.85 -10.49
N ALA A 145 19.02 23.07 -10.25
CA ALA A 145 19.38 24.26 -11.00
C ALA A 145 20.85 24.66 -10.81
N LEU A 146 21.39 24.52 -9.59
CA LEU A 146 22.81 24.77 -9.30
C LEU A 146 23.75 23.98 -10.23
N LEU A 147 23.37 22.75 -10.59
CA LEU A 147 24.15 21.89 -11.49
C LEU A 147 24.03 22.28 -12.97
N VAL A 148 22.92 22.93 -13.35
CA VAL A 148 22.71 23.48 -14.70
C VAL A 148 23.57 24.74 -14.91
N PHE A 149 23.75 25.56 -13.87
CA PHE A 149 24.55 26.79 -13.94
C PHE A 149 26.06 26.57 -13.81
N GLN A 150 26.49 25.39 -13.40
CA GLN A 150 27.91 25.02 -13.31
C GLN A 150 28.54 24.60 -14.66
N THR A 151 27.78 24.75 -15.75
CA THR A 151 28.12 24.45 -17.16
C THR A 151 29.42 25.07 -17.67
N ASN A 152 30.04 25.98 -16.91
CA ASN A 152 31.17 26.79 -17.38
C ASN A 152 32.55 26.45 -16.77
N SER A 153 32.71 25.51 -15.82
CA SER A 153 33.99 25.39 -15.10
C SER A 153 34.63 24.00 -14.96
N MET A 154 34.05 22.92 -15.48
CA MET A 154 34.77 21.64 -15.42
C MET A 154 34.35 20.65 -16.51
N ASN A 155 34.97 20.74 -17.68
CA ASN A 155 35.00 19.68 -18.69
C ASN A 155 36.32 18.89 -18.55
N PRO A 156 36.35 17.69 -17.94
CA PRO A 156 37.54 16.84 -17.96
C PRO A 156 37.58 15.92 -19.19
N THR A 157 36.48 15.78 -19.94
CA THR A 157 36.30 14.71 -20.95
C THR A 157 36.19 15.18 -22.41
N GLY A 158 36.40 16.47 -22.71
CA GLY A 158 36.50 16.94 -24.10
C GLY A 158 35.22 16.82 -24.95
N ASN A 159 34.06 16.55 -24.36
CA ASN A 159 32.77 16.61 -25.08
C ASN A 159 32.33 18.06 -25.31
N SER A 160 31.69 18.30 -26.45
CA SER A 160 31.09 19.60 -26.78
C SER A 160 30.02 19.99 -25.74
N ASN A 161 29.93 21.28 -25.40
CA ASN A 161 28.89 21.80 -24.47
C ASN A 161 27.47 21.32 -24.84
N VAL A 162 27.21 21.15 -26.15
CA VAL A 162 25.95 20.61 -26.69
C VAL A 162 25.60 19.21 -26.17
N SER A 163 26.60 18.32 -26.03
CA SER A 163 26.35 16.94 -25.54
C SER A 163 25.91 16.94 -24.08
N TYR A 164 26.53 17.80 -23.26
CA TYR A 164 26.17 17.95 -21.85
C TYR A 164 24.77 18.55 -21.69
N GLU A 165 24.43 19.58 -22.47
CA GLU A 165 23.10 20.18 -22.48
C GLU A 165 22.01 19.17 -22.87
N ILE A 166 22.24 18.35 -23.91
CA ILE A 166 21.33 17.25 -24.28
C ILE A 166 21.14 16.30 -23.09
N GLY A 167 22.23 15.93 -22.41
CA GLY A 167 22.19 15.11 -21.20
C GLY A 167 21.32 15.71 -20.10
N LEU A 168 21.47 17.01 -19.83
CA LEU A 168 20.65 17.73 -18.84
C LEU A 168 19.17 17.71 -19.20
N PHE A 169 18.81 18.14 -20.42
CA PHE A 169 17.40 18.19 -20.86
C PHE A 169 16.75 16.81 -20.87
N CYS A 170 17.47 15.79 -21.35
CA CYS A 170 16.99 14.42 -21.31
C CYS A 170 16.79 13.91 -19.88
N THR A 171 17.67 14.25 -18.94
CA THR A 171 17.55 13.79 -17.53
C THR A 171 16.41 14.49 -16.79
N VAL A 172 16.21 15.79 -16.99
CA VAL A 172 15.07 16.53 -16.44
C VAL A 172 13.76 15.98 -17.04
N GLY A 173 13.72 15.79 -18.36
CA GLY A 173 12.55 15.23 -19.02
C GLY A 173 12.26 13.79 -18.61
N ALA A 174 13.28 12.95 -18.39
CA ALA A 174 13.12 11.60 -17.85
C ALA A 174 12.59 11.61 -16.40
N SER A 175 12.98 12.62 -15.61
CA SER A 175 12.50 12.79 -14.23
C SER A 175 11.03 13.18 -14.20
N ALA A 176 10.62 14.10 -15.07
CA ALA A 176 9.22 14.47 -15.26
C ALA A 176 8.39 13.31 -15.83
N GLY A 177 8.90 12.64 -16.88
CA GLY A 177 8.23 11.52 -17.55
C GLY A 177 8.01 10.33 -16.62
N PHE A 178 9.01 9.96 -15.81
CA PHE A 178 8.88 8.90 -14.81
C PHE A 178 7.77 9.21 -13.80
N ARG A 179 7.66 10.46 -13.35
CA ARG A 179 6.62 10.87 -12.39
C ARG A 179 5.24 10.95 -13.00
N LEU A 180 5.13 11.49 -14.21
CA LEU A 180 3.89 11.48 -14.96
C LEU A 180 3.39 10.04 -15.17
N MET A 181 4.28 9.12 -15.54
CA MET A 181 3.96 7.70 -15.72
C MET A 181 3.40 7.06 -14.44
N LEU A 182 4.02 7.33 -13.28
CA LEU A 182 3.52 6.86 -11.98
C LEU A 182 2.16 7.47 -11.62
N SER A 183 1.97 8.78 -11.81
CA SER A 183 0.68 9.43 -11.52
C SER A 183 -0.45 8.94 -12.44
N LEU A 184 -0.18 8.70 -13.73
CA LEU A 184 -1.17 8.14 -14.66
C LEU A 184 -1.50 6.69 -14.34
N THR A 185 -0.51 5.92 -13.90
CA THR A 185 -0.65 4.56 -13.38
C THR A 185 -1.60 4.55 -12.17
N GLU A 186 -1.35 5.39 -11.16
CA GLU A 186 -2.20 5.55 -9.98
C GLU A 186 -3.63 6.00 -10.34
N LEU A 187 -3.76 6.97 -11.24
CA LEU A 187 -5.05 7.46 -11.73
C LEU A 187 -5.86 6.35 -12.42
N SER A 188 -5.19 5.52 -13.23
CA SER A 188 -5.81 4.39 -13.93
C SER A 188 -6.37 3.37 -12.93
N PHE A 189 -5.64 3.09 -11.84
CA PHE A 189 -6.16 2.23 -10.76
C PHE A 189 -7.41 2.82 -10.11
N HIS A 190 -7.34 4.09 -9.69
CA HIS A 190 -8.39 4.71 -8.89
C HIS A 190 -9.67 4.97 -9.70
N LYS A 191 -9.55 5.46 -10.94
CA LYS A 191 -10.72 5.86 -11.75
C LYS A 191 -11.29 4.73 -12.61
N ILE A 192 -10.42 3.89 -13.18
CA ILE A 192 -10.80 2.97 -14.26
C ILE A 192 -10.87 1.53 -13.74
N LEU A 193 -9.80 1.02 -13.13
CA LEU A 193 -9.75 -0.40 -12.77
C LEU A 193 -10.54 -0.74 -11.49
N ARG A 194 -10.75 0.22 -10.57
CA ARG A 194 -11.62 0.09 -9.36
C ARG A 194 -11.48 -1.25 -8.60
N ARG A 195 -10.31 -1.88 -8.69
CA ARG A 195 -9.94 -3.15 -8.08
C ARG A 195 -8.58 -2.92 -7.44
N GLU A 196 -8.55 -2.79 -6.12
CA GLU A 196 -7.32 -2.85 -5.33
C GLU A 196 -6.88 -4.32 -5.25
N ILE A 197 -6.43 -4.87 -6.37
CA ILE A 197 -5.91 -6.22 -6.41
C ILE A 197 -4.49 -6.12 -6.92
N PHE A 198 -3.55 -6.49 -6.06
CA PHE A 198 -2.13 -6.64 -6.33
C PHE A 198 -1.81 -7.27 -7.71
N THR A 199 -2.57 -8.30 -8.09
CA THR A 199 -2.52 -8.97 -9.38
C THR A 199 -2.67 -8.01 -10.57
N VAL A 200 -3.54 -7.00 -10.45
CA VAL A 200 -3.79 -6.01 -11.50
C VAL A 200 -2.63 -5.02 -11.63
N ILE A 201 -1.96 -4.69 -10.50
CA ILE A 201 -0.73 -3.88 -10.52
C ILE A 201 0.37 -4.61 -11.29
N LEU A 202 0.51 -5.90 -11.02
CA LEU A 202 1.50 -6.74 -11.66
C LEU A 202 1.23 -6.92 -13.17
N GLU A 203 -0.03 -7.15 -13.55
CA GLU A 203 -0.44 -7.21 -14.96
C GLU A 203 -0.10 -5.93 -15.69
N MET A 204 -0.43 -4.78 -15.09
CA MET A 204 -0.15 -3.50 -15.71
C MET A 204 1.35 -3.31 -15.95
N ILE A 205 2.21 -3.62 -14.98
CA ILE A 205 3.67 -3.54 -15.13
C ILE A 205 4.17 -4.47 -16.23
N ILE A 206 3.67 -5.72 -16.29
CA ILE A 206 4.05 -6.70 -17.30
C ILE A 206 3.65 -6.22 -18.69
N TYR A 207 2.40 -5.82 -18.91
CA TYR A 207 1.90 -5.40 -20.23
C TYR A 207 2.52 -4.08 -20.67
N GLN A 208 2.71 -3.10 -19.78
CA GLN A 208 3.44 -1.86 -20.07
C GLN A 208 4.87 -2.16 -20.51
N SER A 209 5.58 -3.01 -19.76
CA SER A 209 6.97 -3.37 -20.07
C SER A 209 7.08 -4.19 -21.37
N LEU A 210 6.09 -5.02 -21.68
CA LEU A 210 6.00 -5.73 -22.96
C LEU A 210 5.88 -4.75 -24.12
N VAL A 211 4.92 -3.82 -24.06
CA VAL A 211 4.74 -2.79 -25.09
C VAL A 211 6.00 -1.94 -25.22
N ALA A 212 6.58 -1.52 -24.10
CA ALA A 212 7.79 -0.73 -24.08
C ALA A 212 8.95 -1.47 -24.75
N THR A 213 9.11 -2.76 -24.44
CA THR A 213 10.15 -3.63 -25.04
C THR A 213 9.97 -3.70 -26.56
N CYS A 214 8.74 -3.91 -27.04
CA CYS A 214 8.44 -3.90 -28.47
C CYS A 214 8.78 -2.55 -29.12
N ALA A 215 8.38 -1.43 -28.51
CA ALA A 215 8.67 -0.09 -29.03
C ALA A 215 10.17 0.19 -29.09
N THR A 216 10.93 -0.19 -28.05
CA THR A 216 12.38 -0.04 -27.99
C THR A 216 13.09 -0.94 -29.01
N LEU A 217 12.61 -2.17 -29.23
CA LEU A 217 13.13 -3.05 -30.29
C LEU A 217 12.91 -2.44 -31.67
N VAL A 218 11.71 -1.90 -31.94
CA VAL A 218 11.45 -1.17 -33.20
C VAL A 218 12.44 -0.01 -33.38
N GLY A 219 12.70 0.77 -32.32
CA GLY A 219 13.69 1.84 -32.34
C GLY A 219 15.12 1.34 -32.59
N LEU A 220 15.53 0.22 -31.97
CA LEU A 220 16.83 -0.41 -32.17
C LEU A 220 17.03 -0.85 -33.63
N PHE A 221 16.01 -1.48 -34.22
CA PHE A 221 16.08 -1.93 -35.62
C PHE A 221 16.02 -0.77 -36.62
N ALA A 222 15.12 0.20 -36.40
CA ALA A 222 14.94 1.36 -37.26
C ALA A 222 16.14 2.30 -37.25
N SER A 223 16.82 2.47 -36.11
CA SER A 223 18.04 3.28 -36.01
C SER A 223 19.26 2.65 -36.67
N GLY A 224 19.23 1.34 -36.92
CA GLY A 224 20.36 0.59 -37.45
C GLY A 224 21.47 0.28 -36.43
N GLU A 225 21.33 0.67 -35.16
CA GLU A 225 22.32 0.43 -34.11
C GLU A 225 22.60 -1.07 -33.92
N TRP A 226 21.61 -1.93 -34.18
CA TRP A 226 21.76 -3.40 -34.12
C TRP A 226 22.92 -3.95 -34.97
N LYS A 227 23.25 -3.30 -36.09
CA LYS A 227 24.36 -3.71 -36.97
C LYS A 227 25.72 -3.53 -36.30
N GLY A 228 25.82 -2.57 -35.37
CA GLY A 228 27.05 -2.23 -34.66
C GLY A 228 27.30 -3.04 -33.40
N LEU A 229 26.29 -3.75 -32.87
CA LEU A 229 26.38 -4.38 -31.55
C LEU A 229 27.45 -5.46 -31.44
N LYS A 230 27.65 -6.25 -32.50
CA LYS A 230 28.74 -7.25 -32.51
C LYS A 230 30.10 -6.58 -32.38
N ARG A 231 30.32 -5.50 -33.13
CA ARG A 231 31.56 -4.72 -33.07
C ARG A 231 31.72 -4.05 -31.71
N GLU A 232 30.65 -3.48 -31.17
CA GLU A 232 30.65 -2.86 -29.85
C GLU A 232 31.04 -3.87 -28.74
N MET A 233 30.45 -5.06 -28.76
CA MET A 233 30.78 -6.14 -27.83
C MET A 233 32.23 -6.62 -27.99
N ASP A 234 32.74 -6.67 -29.23
CA ASP A 234 34.12 -7.07 -29.53
C ASP A 234 35.15 -6.00 -29.10
N GLU A 235 34.78 -4.71 -29.20
CA GLU A 235 35.61 -3.55 -28.83
C GLU A 235 35.48 -3.15 -27.35
N PHE A 236 34.62 -3.79 -26.57
CA PHE A 236 34.39 -3.46 -25.17
C PHE A 236 35.67 -3.66 -24.35
N GLU A 237 36.07 -2.65 -23.56
CA GLU A 237 37.40 -2.56 -22.94
C GLU A 237 37.76 -3.81 -22.11
N LEU A 238 36.77 -4.38 -21.43
CA LEU A 238 36.93 -5.51 -20.52
C LEU A 238 36.50 -6.85 -21.15
N GLY A 239 36.20 -6.85 -22.45
CA GLY A 239 35.86 -8.03 -23.23
C GLY A 239 34.37 -8.43 -23.20
N LYS A 240 34.04 -9.40 -24.05
CA LYS A 240 32.66 -9.80 -24.39
C LYS A 240 31.87 -10.34 -23.21
N PHE A 241 32.51 -11.11 -22.34
CA PHE A 241 31.84 -11.70 -21.17
C PHE A 241 31.35 -10.59 -20.22
N ILE A 242 32.20 -9.59 -19.97
CA ILE A 242 31.86 -8.48 -19.09
C ILE A 242 30.77 -7.60 -19.73
N TYR A 243 30.84 -7.36 -21.05
CA TYR A 243 29.76 -6.67 -21.79
C TYR A 243 28.39 -7.32 -21.55
N VAL A 244 28.27 -8.63 -21.84
CA VAL A 244 27.01 -9.37 -21.69
C VAL A 244 26.56 -9.42 -20.23
N SER A 245 27.51 -9.65 -19.30
CA SER A 245 27.24 -9.67 -17.86
C SER A 245 26.69 -8.32 -17.37
N THR A 246 27.27 -7.20 -17.80
CA THR A 246 26.79 -5.85 -17.46
C THR A 246 25.35 -5.65 -17.93
N LEU A 247 25.01 -6.02 -19.17
CA LEU A 247 23.65 -5.89 -19.69
C LEU A 247 22.64 -6.74 -18.90
N ILE A 248 22.99 -7.98 -18.58
CA ILE A 248 22.14 -8.90 -17.81
C ILE A 248 21.93 -8.36 -16.38
N TRP A 249 23.01 -8.00 -15.68
CA TRP A 249 22.91 -7.50 -14.31
C TRP A 249 22.18 -6.15 -14.24
N THR A 250 22.30 -5.30 -15.27
CA THR A 250 21.50 -4.07 -15.37
C THR A 250 20.01 -4.40 -15.44
N ALA A 251 19.62 -5.35 -16.30
CA ALA A 251 18.23 -5.79 -16.40
C ALA A 251 17.71 -6.37 -15.08
N ILE A 252 18.48 -7.25 -14.44
CA ILE A 252 18.13 -7.85 -13.14
C ILE A 252 17.99 -6.76 -12.07
N ALA A 253 18.92 -5.80 -12.00
CA ALA A 253 18.89 -4.73 -11.00
C ALA A 253 17.63 -3.87 -11.13
N TRP A 254 17.20 -3.54 -12.37
CA TRP A 254 15.93 -2.86 -12.61
C TRP A 254 14.72 -3.70 -12.19
N GLN A 255 14.77 -5.03 -12.35
CA GLN A 255 13.68 -5.88 -11.86
C GLN A 255 13.65 -5.99 -10.34
N ILE A 256 14.81 -6.05 -9.68
CA ILE A 256 14.89 -6.00 -8.21
C ILE A 256 14.27 -4.70 -7.70
N PHE A 257 14.59 -3.56 -8.32
CA PHE A 257 13.95 -2.28 -8.04
C PHE A 257 12.42 -2.36 -8.19
N ASN A 258 11.92 -2.87 -9.33
CA ASN A 258 10.48 -2.99 -9.58
C ASN A 258 9.78 -3.90 -8.56
N ILE A 259 10.38 -5.05 -8.22
CA ILE A 259 9.85 -5.98 -7.21
C ILE A 259 9.80 -5.30 -5.84
N GLY A 260 10.86 -4.59 -5.45
CA GLY A 260 10.88 -3.80 -4.22
C GLY A 260 9.78 -2.73 -4.21
N ALA A 261 9.64 -1.99 -5.30
CA ALA A 261 8.65 -0.93 -5.41
C ALA A 261 7.21 -1.45 -5.32
N VAL A 262 6.89 -2.53 -6.03
CA VAL A 262 5.58 -3.22 -5.98
C VAL A 262 5.34 -3.84 -4.60
N GLY A 263 6.37 -4.43 -4.00
CA GLY A 263 6.32 -4.97 -2.65
C GLY A 263 5.96 -3.91 -1.62
N LEU A 264 6.59 -2.73 -1.68
CA LEU A 264 6.25 -1.59 -0.81
C LEU A 264 4.86 -1.02 -1.07
N ILE A 265 4.42 -0.96 -2.33
CA ILE A 265 3.05 -0.57 -2.69
C ILE A 265 2.04 -1.48 -1.97
N ASN A 266 2.28 -2.78 -2.00
CA ASN A 266 1.39 -3.77 -1.39
C ASN A 266 1.43 -3.75 0.15
N GLU A 267 2.62 -3.58 0.74
CA GLU A 267 2.78 -3.62 2.20
C GLU A 267 2.37 -2.34 2.90
N VAL A 268 2.49 -1.20 2.22
CA VAL A 268 2.32 0.13 2.81
C VAL A 268 1.44 1.02 1.94
N SER A 269 1.97 1.53 0.84
CA SER A 269 1.29 2.42 -0.10
C SER A 269 2.19 2.78 -1.28
N SER A 270 1.60 3.25 -2.38
CA SER A 270 2.36 3.79 -3.51
C SER A 270 3.16 5.02 -3.15
N LEU A 271 2.60 5.89 -2.32
CA LEU A 271 3.27 7.08 -1.80
C LEU A 271 4.54 6.71 -1.04
N PHE A 272 4.48 5.75 -0.12
CA PHE A 272 5.66 5.30 0.63
C PHE A 272 6.73 4.70 -0.30
N SER A 273 6.33 3.83 -1.23
CA SER A 273 7.23 3.23 -2.22
C SER A 273 7.94 4.27 -3.10
N ASN A 274 7.18 5.25 -3.59
CA ASN A 274 7.69 6.36 -4.38
C ASN A 274 8.75 7.13 -3.61
N VAL A 275 8.45 7.44 -2.35
CA VAL A 275 9.30 8.22 -1.47
C VAL A 275 10.61 7.48 -1.15
N ILE A 276 10.56 6.18 -0.83
CA ILE A 276 11.77 5.35 -0.63
C ILE A 276 12.65 5.33 -1.89
N SER A 277 12.03 5.26 -3.07
CA SER A 277 12.76 5.30 -4.35
C SER A 277 13.50 6.63 -4.54
N VAL A 278 12.90 7.76 -4.14
CA VAL A 278 13.56 9.07 -4.28
C VAL A 278 14.69 9.25 -3.26
N LEU A 279 14.54 8.70 -2.04
CA LEU A 279 15.60 8.70 -1.03
C LEU A 279 16.87 7.97 -1.47
N GLY A 280 16.76 7.02 -2.40
CA GLY A 280 17.93 6.35 -2.97
C GLY A 280 18.79 7.29 -3.83
N LEU A 281 18.23 8.36 -4.39
CA LEU A 281 18.91 9.21 -5.36
C LEU A 281 20.10 9.99 -4.78
N PRO A 282 20.03 10.61 -3.57
CA PRO A 282 21.19 11.23 -2.95
C PRO A 282 22.32 10.27 -2.55
N VAL A 283 22.05 8.97 -2.43
CA VAL A 283 23.07 7.96 -2.10
C VAL A 283 23.95 7.65 -3.33
N ILE A 284 23.39 7.73 -4.53
CA ILE A 284 24.06 7.38 -5.78
C ILE A 284 25.29 8.26 -6.06
N PRO A 285 25.29 9.59 -5.87
CA PRO A 285 26.49 10.41 -6.00
C PRO A 285 27.65 9.95 -5.10
N VAL A 286 27.37 9.48 -3.88
CA VAL A 286 28.40 8.94 -2.98
C VAL A 286 28.97 7.64 -3.57
N LEU A 287 28.10 6.74 -4.04
CA LEU A 287 28.55 5.50 -4.70
C LEU A 287 29.32 5.79 -5.99
N ALA A 288 28.94 6.83 -6.74
CA ALA A 288 29.65 7.25 -7.95
C ALA A 288 31.08 7.71 -7.65
N VAL A 289 31.29 8.46 -6.56
CA VAL A 289 32.65 8.84 -6.13
C VAL A 289 33.47 7.60 -5.76
N VAL A 290 32.86 6.60 -5.13
CA VAL A 290 33.56 5.38 -4.71
C VAL A 290 33.93 4.49 -5.91
N PHE A 291 33.01 4.26 -6.84
CA PHE A 291 33.19 3.29 -7.92
C PHE A 291 33.74 3.88 -9.22
N PHE A 292 33.42 5.14 -9.52
CA PHE A 292 33.83 5.81 -10.77
C PHE A 292 34.85 6.92 -10.53
N HIS A 293 35.19 7.22 -9.27
CA HIS A 293 36.02 8.36 -8.92
C HIS A 293 35.48 9.68 -9.48
N ASP A 294 34.14 9.79 -9.54
CA ASP A 294 33.43 10.99 -9.98
C ASP A 294 33.94 12.22 -9.23
N LYS A 295 34.26 13.28 -9.96
CA LYS A 295 34.69 14.54 -9.33
C LYS A 295 33.52 15.16 -8.55
N MET A 296 33.66 15.20 -7.23
CA MET A 296 32.74 15.87 -6.31
C MET A 296 33.29 17.26 -5.98
N ASP A 297 32.73 18.29 -6.62
CA ASP A 297 33.04 19.67 -6.30
C ASP A 297 32.11 20.23 -5.21
N GLY A 298 32.41 21.45 -4.75
CA GLY A 298 31.61 22.10 -3.70
C GLY A 298 30.14 22.30 -4.09
N VAL A 299 29.84 22.51 -5.38
CA VAL A 299 28.47 22.72 -5.85
C VAL A 299 27.68 21.42 -5.82
N LYS A 300 28.23 20.31 -6.31
CA LYS A 300 27.61 18.98 -6.20
C LYS A 300 27.37 18.57 -4.75
N ALA A 301 28.33 18.87 -3.86
CA ALA A 301 28.17 18.62 -2.44
C ALA A 301 27.01 19.45 -1.83
N ILE A 302 26.92 20.74 -2.16
CA ILE A 302 25.82 21.61 -1.72
C ILE A 302 24.47 21.12 -2.29
N SER A 303 24.40 20.79 -3.58
CA SER A 303 23.20 20.21 -4.19
C SER A 303 22.76 18.92 -3.49
N MET A 304 23.69 18.03 -3.14
CA MET A 304 23.38 16.81 -2.41
C MET A 304 22.79 17.11 -1.02
N VAL A 305 23.35 18.06 -0.28
CA VAL A 305 22.82 18.49 1.03
C VAL A 305 21.43 19.10 0.91
N LEU A 306 21.23 19.99 -0.07
CA LEU A 306 19.93 20.60 -0.35
C LEU A 306 18.88 19.56 -0.76
N ALA A 307 19.27 18.55 -1.54
CA ALA A 307 18.39 17.46 -1.90
C ALA A 307 17.95 16.66 -0.67
N ILE A 308 18.90 16.26 0.19
CA ILE A 308 18.60 15.57 1.46
C ILE A 308 17.68 16.41 2.35
N TRP A 309 17.94 17.71 2.48
CA TRP A 309 17.08 18.61 3.25
C TRP A 309 15.65 18.68 2.65
N GLY A 310 15.55 18.84 1.34
CA GLY A 310 14.28 18.84 0.62
C GLY A 310 13.49 17.56 0.88
N PHE A 311 14.15 16.39 0.89
CA PHE A 311 13.53 15.12 1.25
C PHE A 311 13.01 15.09 2.68
N ILE A 312 13.84 15.45 3.65
CA ILE A 312 13.46 15.46 5.08
C ILE A 312 12.24 16.35 5.30
N SER A 313 12.21 17.52 4.63
CA SER A 313 11.08 18.47 4.72
C SER A 313 9.78 17.88 4.16
N TYR A 314 9.84 17.18 3.02
CA TYR A 314 8.67 16.55 2.40
C TYR A 314 8.10 15.40 3.25
N PHE A 315 8.98 14.62 3.87
CA PHE A 315 8.59 13.53 4.76
C PHE A 315 8.00 14.01 6.06
N TYR A 316 8.58 15.05 6.64
CA TYR A 316 8.08 15.63 7.88
C TYR A 316 6.64 16.09 7.71
N GLU A 317 6.30 16.65 6.55
CA GLU A 317 4.91 16.99 6.24
C GLU A 317 3.99 15.79 6.18
N HIS A 318 4.38 14.70 5.50
CA HIS A 318 3.56 13.49 5.44
C HIS A 318 3.36 12.87 6.82
N TYR A 319 4.35 13.00 7.71
CA TYR A 319 4.22 12.60 9.10
C TYR A 319 3.22 13.50 9.86
N LEU A 320 3.26 14.81 9.64
CA LEU A 320 2.29 15.74 10.21
C LEU A 320 0.86 15.46 9.70
N ASP A 321 0.67 15.31 8.39
CA ASP A 321 -0.62 14.99 7.77
C ASP A 321 -1.21 13.67 8.31
N ASP A 322 -0.40 12.62 8.45
CA ASP A 322 -0.87 11.33 9.01
C ASP A 322 -1.13 11.41 10.52
N SER A 323 -0.42 12.30 11.24
CA SER A 323 -0.67 12.59 12.65
C SER A 323 -1.97 13.39 12.84
N GLU A 324 -2.19 14.42 12.02
CA GLU A 324 -3.42 15.22 12.01
C GLU A 324 -4.62 14.37 11.57
N ALA A 325 -4.50 13.55 10.53
CA ALA A 325 -5.56 12.63 10.12
C ALA A 325 -5.88 11.58 11.19
N LYS A 326 -4.89 11.16 12.00
CA LYS A 326 -5.13 10.30 13.17
C LYS A 326 -5.79 11.06 14.33
N ALA A 327 -5.48 12.34 14.52
CA ALA A 327 -6.15 13.19 15.51
C ALA A 327 -7.59 13.49 15.10
N GLU A 328 -7.83 13.85 13.83
CA GLU A 328 -9.16 14.09 13.28
C GLU A 328 -10.02 12.82 13.29
N LYS A 329 -9.43 11.65 12.98
CA LYS A 329 -10.11 10.34 13.16
C LYS A 329 -10.39 10.00 14.63
N ARG A 330 -9.67 10.57 15.60
CA ARG A 330 -9.97 10.42 17.03
C ARG A 330 -11.12 11.36 17.43
N ASP A 331 -11.07 12.61 16.98
CA ASP A 331 -12.12 13.62 17.24
C ASP A 331 -13.45 13.25 16.59
N VAL A 332 -13.44 12.79 15.33
CA VAL A 332 -14.64 12.27 14.64
C VAL A 332 -15.18 11.03 15.33
N LYS A 333 -14.32 10.20 15.95
CA LYS A 333 -14.76 9.01 16.71
C LYS A 333 -15.37 9.39 18.06
N GLU A 334 -14.93 10.48 18.70
CA GLU A 334 -15.55 11.06 19.90
C GLU A 334 -16.88 11.77 19.58
N GLU A 335 -16.95 12.54 18.49
CA GLU A 335 -18.16 13.27 18.09
C GLU A 335 -19.25 12.32 17.52
N THR A 336 -18.86 11.29 16.77
CA THR A 336 -19.76 10.23 16.28
C THR A 336 -20.19 9.27 17.40
N SER A 337 -19.46 9.19 18.52
CA SER A 337 -19.86 8.42 19.71
C SER A 337 -21.01 9.08 20.49
N MET A 338 -21.20 10.40 20.38
CA MET A 338 -22.22 11.12 21.16
C MET A 338 -23.63 11.09 20.52
N ARG A 339 -23.74 11.02 19.19
CA ARG A 339 -25.04 10.99 18.48
C ARG A 339 -25.86 9.69 18.65
N PRO A 340 -25.25 8.49 18.63
CA PRO A 340 -25.94 7.22 18.89
C PRO A 340 -26.50 7.14 20.32
N LEU A 341 -25.77 7.69 21.30
CA LEU A 341 -26.17 7.64 22.72
C LEU A 341 -27.52 8.32 22.97
N LEU A 342 -27.82 9.42 22.28
CA LEU A 342 -29.11 10.12 22.41
C LEU A 342 -30.30 9.28 21.92
N LYS A 343 -30.13 8.57 20.80
CA LYS A 343 -31.18 7.68 20.24
C LYS A 343 -31.37 6.42 21.07
N GLU A 344 -30.29 5.83 21.58
CA GLU A 344 -30.35 4.67 22.48
C GLU A 344 -31.03 5.03 23.81
N VAL A 345 -30.74 6.22 24.36
CA VAL A 345 -31.41 6.72 25.57
C VAL A 345 -32.90 6.97 25.32
N GLU A 346 -33.27 7.52 24.17
CA GLU A 346 -34.68 7.72 23.80
C GLU A 346 -35.42 6.40 23.63
N LEU A 347 -34.83 5.43 22.91
CA LEU A 347 -35.37 4.08 22.76
C LEU A 347 -35.49 3.37 24.12
N ALA A 348 -34.50 3.49 25.00
CA ALA A 348 -34.55 2.93 26.34
C ALA A 348 -35.71 3.51 27.14
N LYS A 349 -35.94 4.84 27.07
CA LYS A 349 -37.06 5.49 27.74
C LYS A 349 -38.40 4.98 27.20
N CYS A 350 -38.56 4.83 25.89
CA CYS A 350 -39.78 4.29 25.29
C CYS A 350 -40.04 2.84 25.74
N LEU A 351 -39.02 1.98 25.71
CA LEU A 351 -39.14 0.58 26.13
C LEU A 351 -39.46 0.45 27.62
N VAL A 352 -38.86 1.28 28.48
CA VAL A 352 -39.19 1.34 29.91
C VAL A 352 -40.64 1.81 30.11
N ALA A 353 -41.09 2.84 29.39
CA ALA A 353 -42.45 3.35 29.49
C ALA A 353 -43.52 2.35 29.02
N CYS A 354 -43.18 1.47 28.08
CA CYS A 354 -44.09 0.46 27.49
C CYS A 354 -43.96 -0.94 28.11
N SER A 355 -43.15 -1.13 29.16
CA SER A 355 -42.95 -2.45 29.77
C SER A 355 -42.97 -2.40 31.30
N PHE A 356 -42.93 -3.57 31.93
CA PHE A 356 -42.84 -3.69 33.39
C PHE A 356 -41.43 -3.37 33.94
N ALA A 357 -40.42 -3.20 33.07
CA ALA A 357 -39.03 -3.12 33.46
C ALA A 357 -38.55 -1.67 33.67
N ASN A 358 -37.74 -1.42 34.71
CA ASN A 358 -37.20 -0.08 35.00
C ASN A 358 -35.94 0.29 34.20
N ARG A 359 -35.29 -0.69 33.57
CA ARG A 359 -34.03 -0.51 32.83
C ARG A 359 -33.99 -1.44 31.63
N VAL A 360 -33.29 -1.00 30.58
CA VAL A 360 -33.06 -1.74 29.34
C VAL A 360 -31.57 -1.98 29.18
N PHE A 361 -31.20 -3.19 28.76
CA PHE A 361 -29.84 -3.54 28.37
C PHE A 361 -29.83 -3.82 26.87
N PHE A 362 -29.19 -2.96 26.09
CA PHE A 362 -28.99 -3.20 24.66
C PHE A 362 -27.84 -4.18 24.45
N SER A 363 -28.02 -5.09 23.51
CA SER A 363 -27.00 -6.08 23.12
C SER A 363 -27.08 -6.34 21.64
N ASN A 364 -25.98 -6.80 21.04
CA ASN A 364 -25.88 -6.95 19.59
C ASN A 364 -26.43 -8.29 19.10
N SER A 365 -26.76 -9.22 20.01
CA SER A 365 -27.30 -10.53 19.65
C SER A 365 -28.11 -11.15 20.78
N GLY A 366 -29.00 -12.09 20.43
CA GLY A 366 -29.73 -12.90 21.41
C GLY A 366 -28.81 -13.75 22.30
N THR A 367 -27.61 -14.10 21.83
CA THR A 367 -26.61 -14.81 22.65
C THR A 367 -26.11 -13.94 23.79
N GLU A 368 -25.78 -12.68 23.51
CA GLU A 368 -25.37 -11.71 24.51
C GLU A 368 -26.51 -11.44 25.49
N ALA A 369 -27.73 -11.22 24.99
CA ALA A 369 -28.92 -10.99 25.81
C ALA A 369 -29.14 -12.13 26.82
N ASN A 370 -29.17 -13.38 26.37
CA ASN A 370 -29.42 -14.53 27.25
C ASN A 370 -28.27 -14.76 28.25
N LYS A 371 -27.01 -14.54 27.85
CA LYS A 371 -25.87 -14.65 28.76
C LYS A 371 -25.86 -13.51 29.79
N ALA A 372 -26.23 -12.31 29.39
CA ALA A 372 -26.37 -11.16 30.28
C ALA A 372 -27.50 -11.39 31.29
N ALA A 373 -28.69 -11.83 30.84
CA ALA A 373 -29.83 -12.13 31.70
C ALA A 373 -29.49 -13.16 32.80
N ILE A 374 -28.84 -14.27 32.44
CA ILE A 374 -28.39 -15.30 33.41
C ILE A 374 -27.45 -14.68 34.46
N LYS A 375 -26.49 -13.85 34.02
CA LYS A 375 -25.51 -13.20 34.91
C LYS A 375 -26.16 -12.14 35.79
N PHE A 376 -27.04 -11.31 35.24
CA PHE A 376 -27.74 -10.25 35.96
C PHE A 376 -28.66 -10.82 37.02
N ALA A 377 -29.40 -11.90 36.73
CA ALA A 377 -30.24 -12.59 37.70
C ALA A 377 -29.42 -13.06 38.92
N ARG A 378 -28.32 -13.78 38.68
CA ARG A 378 -27.45 -14.27 39.78
C ARG A 378 -26.72 -13.15 40.51
N LYS A 379 -26.29 -12.10 39.78
CA LYS A 379 -25.64 -10.92 40.37
C LYS A 379 -26.63 -10.18 41.27
N PHE A 380 -27.86 -9.96 40.82
CA PHE A 380 -28.90 -9.29 41.59
C PHE A 380 -29.13 -10.00 42.93
N GLN A 381 -29.32 -11.32 42.93
CA GLN A 381 -29.49 -12.09 44.17
C GLN A 381 -28.33 -11.89 45.16
N ARG A 382 -27.08 -11.99 44.68
CA ARG A 382 -25.89 -11.78 45.53
C ARG A 382 -25.76 -10.36 46.08
N PHE A 383 -26.12 -9.35 45.29
CA PHE A 383 -25.98 -7.95 45.68
C PHE A 383 -27.13 -7.47 46.57
N SER A 384 -28.34 -7.98 46.36
CA SER A 384 -29.52 -7.61 47.13
C SER A 384 -29.58 -8.30 48.49
N LEU A 385 -28.92 -9.46 48.64
CA LEU A 385 -28.94 -10.27 49.86
C LEU A 385 -27.51 -10.71 50.24
N PRO A 386 -26.64 -9.80 50.70
CA PRO A 386 -25.22 -10.09 50.92
C PRO A 386 -24.96 -11.12 52.05
N ASP A 387 -25.80 -11.14 53.08
CA ASP A 387 -25.63 -12.00 54.27
C ASP A 387 -26.41 -13.33 54.18
N GLU A 388 -27.18 -13.53 53.11
CA GLU A 388 -28.01 -14.71 52.93
C GLU A 388 -27.15 -15.91 52.50
N LYS A 389 -27.14 -16.96 53.33
CA LYS A 389 -26.33 -18.17 53.06
C LYS A 389 -26.85 -18.97 51.88
N ARG A 390 -28.16 -18.87 51.57
CA ARG A 390 -28.81 -19.64 50.50
C ARG A 390 -29.51 -18.72 49.51
N LEU A 391 -28.80 -18.33 48.47
CA LEU A 391 -29.33 -17.50 47.40
C LEU A 391 -30.18 -18.30 46.42
N ALA A 392 -31.25 -17.68 45.93
CA ALA A 392 -32.01 -18.18 44.80
C ALA A 392 -31.10 -18.28 43.57
N THR A 393 -31.02 -19.46 42.98
CA THR A 393 -30.14 -19.74 41.81
C THR A 393 -30.82 -20.51 40.70
N GLN A 394 -32.09 -20.90 40.90
CA GLN A 394 -32.84 -21.72 39.96
C GLN A 394 -33.53 -20.88 38.88
N PHE A 395 -33.58 -21.39 37.68
CA PHE A 395 -34.23 -20.76 36.54
C PHE A 395 -35.47 -21.56 36.15
N ILE A 396 -36.52 -20.84 35.77
CA ILE A 396 -37.69 -21.43 35.12
C ILE A 396 -37.61 -21.14 33.63
N SER A 397 -37.81 -22.16 32.80
CA SER A 397 -38.09 -22.01 31.36
C SER A 397 -39.31 -22.87 31.01
N PHE A 398 -39.79 -22.78 29.77
CA PHE A 398 -41.05 -23.41 29.36
C PHE A 398 -40.85 -24.47 28.27
N THR A 399 -41.76 -25.43 28.20
CA THR A 399 -41.82 -26.39 27.09
C THR A 399 -41.89 -25.66 25.75
N ASN A 400 -41.26 -26.23 24.73
CA ASN A 400 -41.12 -25.66 23.36
C ASN A 400 -40.18 -24.46 23.21
N SER A 401 -39.55 -23.97 24.28
CA SER A 401 -38.59 -22.84 24.23
C SER A 401 -37.28 -23.13 23.48
N PHE A 402 -36.70 -22.10 22.85
CA PHE A 402 -35.31 -22.09 22.37
C PHE A 402 -34.57 -20.81 22.79
N HIS A 403 -33.60 -20.92 23.70
CA HIS A 403 -32.84 -19.76 24.19
C HIS A 403 -31.39 -19.71 23.66
N GLY A 404 -31.00 -20.64 22.77
CA GLY A 404 -29.72 -20.62 22.06
C GLY A 404 -28.77 -21.75 22.46
N ARG A 405 -27.58 -21.75 21.86
CA ARG A 405 -26.67 -22.91 21.86
C ARG A 405 -25.44 -22.78 22.75
N THR A 406 -25.26 -21.63 23.39
CA THR A 406 -24.12 -21.42 24.30
C THR A 406 -24.38 -22.11 25.64
N MET A 407 -23.32 -22.53 26.36
CA MET A 407 -23.42 -23.36 27.59
C MET A 407 -24.47 -22.96 28.64
N GLY A 408 -24.79 -21.67 28.76
CA GLY A 408 -25.82 -21.20 29.69
C GLY A 408 -27.22 -21.22 29.08
N ALA A 409 -27.33 -20.78 27.83
CA ALA A 409 -28.61 -20.65 27.14
C ALA A 409 -29.14 -22.01 26.63
N VAL A 410 -28.23 -22.94 26.30
CA VAL A 410 -28.60 -24.31 25.96
C VAL A 410 -29.22 -25.04 27.16
N ALA A 411 -28.80 -24.71 28.39
CA ALA A 411 -29.41 -25.27 29.60
C ALA A 411 -30.86 -24.82 29.79
N LEU A 412 -31.19 -23.62 29.31
CA LEU A 412 -32.54 -23.06 29.31
C LEU A 412 -33.37 -23.52 28.11
N THR A 413 -32.79 -24.21 27.12
CA THR A 413 -33.51 -24.68 25.93
C THR A 413 -34.21 -26.01 26.23
N SER A 414 -35.54 -26.04 26.13
CA SER A 414 -36.36 -27.21 26.54
C SER A 414 -36.06 -28.47 25.72
N LYS A 415 -35.88 -28.33 24.41
CA LYS A 415 -35.61 -29.40 23.44
C LYS A 415 -34.37 -30.22 23.84
N GLU A 416 -34.59 -31.49 24.21
CA GLU A 416 -33.54 -32.34 24.79
C GLU A 416 -32.37 -32.62 23.85
N HIS A 417 -32.61 -32.80 22.55
CA HIS A 417 -31.54 -33.08 21.58
C HIS A 417 -30.47 -31.97 21.50
N TYR A 418 -30.81 -30.73 21.87
CA TYR A 418 -29.82 -29.66 21.98
C TYR A 418 -29.00 -29.73 23.26
N ARG A 419 -29.50 -30.38 24.32
CA ARG A 419 -28.84 -30.47 25.64
C ARG A 419 -28.07 -31.77 25.83
N SER A 420 -28.59 -32.90 25.36
CA SER A 420 -28.04 -34.23 25.62
C SER A 420 -26.56 -34.38 25.26
N PRO A 421 -26.03 -33.80 24.15
CA PRO A 421 -24.61 -33.94 23.81
C PRO A 421 -23.67 -33.15 24.73
N PHE A 422 -24.19 -32.21 25.53
CA PHE A 422 -23.41 -31.29 26.37
C PHE A 422 -23.66 -31.48 27.87
N LYS A 423 -24.32 -32.58 28.27
CA LYS A 423 -24.55 -32.86 29.70
C LYS A 423 -23.20 -33.10 30.42
N PRO A 424 -23.00 -32.55 31.64
CA PRO A 424 -23.93 -31.71 32.40
C PRO A 424 -23.95 -30.25 31.90
N VAL A 425 -25.15 -29.74 31.61
CA VAL A 425 -25.37 -28.31 31.30
C VAL A 425 -25.51 -27.50 32.60
N MET A 426 -25.64 -26.16 32.51
CA MET A 426 -25.83 -25.30 33.68
C MET A 426 -26.96 -25.84 34.59
N PRO A 427 -26.69 -26.15 35.88
CA PRO A 427 -27.67 -26.76 36.76
C PRO A 427 -28.72 -25.76 37.24
N GLY A 428 -29.82 -26.30 37.77
CA GLY A 428 -30.88 -25.51 38.40
C GLY A 428 -31.91 -24.95 37.42
N VAL A 429 -32.12 -25.58 36.26
CA VAL A 429 -33.18 -25.20 35.32
C VAL A 429 -34.36 -26.16 35.46
N THR A 430 -35.56 -25.62 35.68
CA THR A 430 -36.83 -26.36 35.69
C THR A 430 -37.68 -25.95 34.48
N PHE A 431 -38.24 -26.91 33.78
CA PHE A 431 -39.14 -26.68 32.65
C PHE A 431 -40.60 -26.83 33.09
N LEU A 432 -41.43 -25.82 32.82
CA LEU A 432 -42.88 -25.85 33.04
C LEU A 432 -43.63 -25.85 31.71
N GLU A 433 -44.89 -26.28 31.71
CA GLU A 433 -45.74 -26.17 30.54
C GLU A 433 -46.06 -24.70 30.26
N TYR A 434 -45.91 -24.27 29.00
CA TYR A 434 -46.22 -22.90 28.60
C TYR A 434 -47.71 -22.60 28.84
N GLY A 435 -48.02 -21.48 29.49
CA GLY A 435 -49.38 -21.09 29.85
C GLY A 435 -49.88 -21.62 31.20
N ASN A 436 -49.14 -22.50 31.89
CA ASN A 436 -49.51 -22.96 33.22
C ASN A 436 -49.07 -21.95 34.31
N ILE A 437 -49.89 -20.91 34.50
CA ILE A 437 -49.63 -19.82 35.46
C ILE A 437 -49.60 -20.34 36.90
N GLN A 438 -50.43 -21.33 37.24
CA GLN A 438 -50.50 -21.88 38.59
C GLN A 438 -49.17 -22.57 38.96
N ALA A 439 -48.66 -23.46 38.11
CA ALA A 439 -47.39 -24.13 38.34
C ALA A 439 -46.21 -23.15 38.40
N ALA A 440 -46.23 -22.10 37.57
CA ALA A 440 -45.22 -21.05 37.61
C ALA A 440 -45.27 -20.28 38.95
N THR A 441 -46.47 -19.93 39.41
CA THR A 441 -46.67 -19.20 40.67
C THR A 441 -46.19 -20.02 41.87
N GLU A 442 -46.57 -21.29 41.95
CA GLU A 442 -46.16 -22.20 43.03
C GLU A 442 -44.62 -22.33 43.08
N LEU A 443 -43.97 -22.54 41.93
CA LEU A 443 -42.52 -22.71 41.87
C LEU A 443 -41.75 -21.42 42.18
N ILE A 444 -42.28 -20.26 41.82
CA ILE A 444 -41.70 -18.96 42.19
C ILE A 444 -41.81 -18.74 43.71
N GLN A 445 -42.97 -19.07 44.31
CA GLN A 445 -43.22 -18.92 45.75
C GLN A 445 -42.34 -19.80 46.64
N CYS A 446 -41.78 -20.90 46.11
CA CYS A 446 -40.77 -21.70 46.81
C CYS A 446 -39.48 -20.93 47.17
N GLY A 447 -39.28 -19.72 46.62
CA GLY A 447 -38.22 -18.80 47.04
C GLY A 447 -36.82 -19.09 46.49
N ASN A 448 -36.64 -20.17 45.70
CA ASN A 448 -35.33 -20.54 45.13
C ASN A 448 -35.13 -20.09 43.67
N THR A 449 -36.16 -19.48 43.07
CA THR A 449 -36.17 -19.04 41.66
C THR A 449 -35.49 -17.68 41.50
N THR A 450 -34.42 -17.61 40.71
CA THR A 450 -33.69 -16.38 40.41
C THR A 450 -34.21 -15.62 39.19
N ALA A 451 -34.77 -16.32 38.19
CA ALA A 451 -35.31 -15.71 36.98
C ALA A 451 -36.22 -16.69 36.21
N VAL A 452 -37.16 -16.11 35.46
CA VAL A 452 -38.07 -16.80 34.56
C VAL A 452 -37.73 -16.39 33.12
N PHE A 453 -37.48 -17.36 32.25
CA PHE A 453 -37.19 -17.14 30.84
C PHE A 453 -38.41 -17.51 30.00
N VAL A 454 -38.97 -16.52 29.31
CA VAL A 454 -40.12 -16.66 28.41
C VAL A 454 -39.72 -16.18 27.02
N GLU A 455 -40.11 -16.92 26.00
CA GLU A 455 -39.97 -16.52 24.60
C GLU A 455 -41.34 -15.97 24.13
N PRO A 456 -41.48 -14.65 23.93
CA PRO A 456 -42.73 -14.07 23.45
C PRO A 456 -42.82 -14.24 21.93
N ILE A 457 -43.41 -15.36 21.50
CA ILE A 457 -43.74 -15.76 20.10
C ILE A 457 -42.54 -16.14 19.23
#